data_AF-A0A3D5P786-F1
#
_entry.id   AF-A0A3D5P786-F1
#
_cell.length_a   1.000
_cell.length_b   1.000
_cell.length_c   1.000
_cell.angle_alpha   90.00
_cell.angle_beta   90.00
_cell.angle_gamma   90.00
#
_symmetry.space_group_name_H-M   'P 1'
#
loop_
_entity.id
_entity.type
_entity.pdbx_description
1 polymer ?
#
loop_
_entity_poly.entity_id
_entity_poly.type
_entity_poly.pdbx_seq_one_letter_code
_entity_poly.pdbx_strand_id
1 'polypeptide(L)'
;MMRKPSQVIPKLLGPTGRREKITRSTLQVIKFCWITTGAALAGCFGETSSASDVSSSRERGQKVALDGGGIVKGILVMGPEARTFKPCAENTELWAVPVKSILDAYGALTSEPYQPVFVEVDSEHEEAPRSGPGARYPGQLRLVNLLRAELVGEGLGCEDSLLGFAYRASGHDPFWHVRVLSDRITLATPEIPSTIFSESPPIPIDNGWRFDAESDGAETIRLRLELIRASCVDSVSGSLYTWTASLDVGGVVRNGCAWEGDLALDRGTGSTNLRIAS
;
A
#
# COMPACT_ATOMS: atom_id res chain seq x y z
N MET A 1 -21.83 -50.91 -41.02
CA MET A 1 -22.94 -51.37 -40.15
C MET A 1 -22.74 -50.80 -38.76
N MET A 2 -23.71 -50.00 -38.33
CA MET A 2 -23.67 -49.12 -37.16
C MET A 2 -23.70 -49.88 -35.82
N ARG A 3 -22.93 -49.41 -34.84
CA ARG A 3 -23.24 -49.57 -33.42
C ARG A 3 -23.04 -48.22 -32.72
N LYS A 4 -24.15 -47.57 -32.34
CA LYS A 4 -24.18 -46.43 -31.41
C LYS A 4 -24.03 -46.96 -29.98
N PRO A 5 -23.29 -46.29 -29.09
CA PRO A 5 -23.40 -46.52 -27.66
C PRO A 5 -24.50 -45.64 -27.04
N SER A 6 -25.33 -46.28 -26.22
CA SER A 6 -26.40 -45.69 -25.39
C SER A 6 -25.83 -44.74 -24.33
N GLN A 7 -26.42 -43.54 -24.26
CA GLN A 7 -26.29 -42.60 -23.15
C GLN A 7 -27.30 -42.97 -22.07
N VAL A 8 -26.82 -43.22 -20.85
CA VAL A 8 -27.65 -43.44 -19.65
C VAL A 8 -27.65 -42.14 -18.84
N ILE A 9 -28.82 -41.54 -18.71
CA ILE A 9 -29.09 -40.33 -17.92
C ILE A 9 -29.60 -40.76 -16.54
N PRO A 10 -28.96 -40.39 -15.43
CA PRO A 10 -29.58 -40.48 -14.11
C PRO A 10 -30.40 -39.22 -13.82
N LYS A 11 -31.70 -39.41 -13.54
CA LYS A 11 -32.56 -38.45 -12.85
C LYS A 11 -32.05 -38.26 -11.43
N LEU A 12 -31.78 -37.02 -11.02
CA LEU A 12 -31.66 -36.65 -9.61
C LEU A 12 -32.75 -35.65 -9.24
N LEU A 13 -33.52 -36.07 -8.23
CA LEU A 13 -34.59 -35.33 -7.59
C LEU A 13 -34.02 -34.09 -6.86
N GLY A 14 -34.75 -32.98 -6.93
CA GLY A 14 -34.47 -31.79 -6.13
C GLY A 14 -34.96 -31.93 -4.68
N PRO A 15 -34.48 -31.06 -3.78
CA PRO A 15 -35.17 -30.73 -2.56
C PRO A 15 -35.62 -29.26 -2.57
N THR A 16 -36.94 -29.10 -2.50
CA THR A 16 -37.69 -28.22 -1.58
C THR A 16 -36.92 -27.11 -0.87
N GLY A 17 -37.36 -25.88 -1.12
CA GLY A 17 -36.91 -24.68 -0.42
C GLY A 17 -37.35 -24.59 1.05
N ARG A 18 -36.56 -23.82 1.80
CA ARG A 18 -36.96 -23.20 3.05
C ARG A 18 -36.33 -21.80 3.09
N ARG A 19 -37.13 -20.78 2.80
CA ARG A 19 -36.79 -19.36 3.03
C ARG A 19 -37.01 -19.07 4.51
N GLU A 20 -35.95 -18.91 5.27
CA GLU A 20 -36.03 -18.36 6.63
C GLU A 20 -36.10 -16.83 6.56
N LYS A 21 -37.13 -16.29 7.21
CA LYS A 21 -37.37 -14.85 7.37
C LYS A 21 -36.45 -14.33 8.47
N ILE A 22 -35.55 -13.42 8.13
CA ILE A 22 -34.80 -12.63 9.11
C ILE A 22 -35.75 -11.55 9.65
N THR A 23 -36.19 -11.73 10.89
CA THR A 23 -36.98 -10.77 11.67
C THR A 23 -36.10 -9.58 12.09
N ARG A 24 -36.53 -8.37 11.73
CA ARG A 24 -36.00 -7.10 12.25
C ARG A 24 -36.24 -7.03 13.77
N SER A 25 -35.18 -6.96 14.56
CA SER A 25 -35.27 -6.57 15.96
C SER A 25 -35.36 -5.05 16.10
N THR A 26 -36.37 -4.65 16.87
CA THR A 26 -36.80 -3.29 17.14
C THR A 26 -35.97 -2.66 18.26
N LEU A 27 -35.81 -1.33 18.14
CA LEU A 27 -35.26 -0.35 19.08
C LEU A 27 -35.52 -0.64 20.57
N GLN A 28 -34.50 -0.38 21.40
CA GLN A 28 -34.70 0.13 22.76
C GLN A 28 -34.04 1.51 22.89
N VAL A 29 -34.88 2.53 22.84
CA VAL A 29 -34.56 3.91 23.25
C VAL A 29 -34.69 3.95 24.76
N ILE A 30 -33.57 4.16 25.47
CA ILE A 30 -33.57 4.40 26.91
C ILE A 30 -33.94 5.87 27.13
N LYS A 31 -35.20 6.10 27.54
CA LYS A 31 -35.66 7.35 28.14
C LYS A 31 -35.24 7.35 29.61
N PHE A 32 -34.39 8.29 30.01
CA PHE A 32 -34.21 8.63 31.42
C PHE A 32 -35.30 9.60 31.85
N CYS A 33 -35.97 9.22 32.94
CA CYS A 33 -37.08 9.90 33.57
C CYS A 33 -36.57 11.04 34.46
N TRP A 34 -37.40 12.08 34.54
CA TRP A 34 -37.27 13.27 35.38
C TRP A 34 -37.50 12.97 36.88
N ILE A 35 -37.15 13.94 37.74
CA ILE A 35 -37.87 14.41 38.97
C ILE A 35 -36.94 15.44 39.67
N THR A 36 -37.15 16.76 39.47
CA THR A 36 -37.81 17.76 40.38
C THR A 36 -37.15 17.85 41.78
N THR A 37 -36.76 19.01 42.34
CA THR A 37 -37.59 20.18 42.75
C THR A 37 -36.67 21.21 43.44
N GLY A 38 -36.95 22.52 43.39
CA GLY A 38 -36.48 23.47 44.42
C GLY A 38 -36.33 24.92 43.97
N ALA A 39 -37.07 25.84 44.59
CA ALA A 39 -37.41 27.17 44.09
C ALA A 39 -36.59 28.34 44.68
N ALA A 40 -36.48 29.40 43.86
CA ALA A 40 -36.52 30.85 44.13
C ALA A 40 -35.65 31.49 45.23
N LEU A 41 -34.75 32.39 44.80
CA LEU A 41 -34.57 33.72 45.40
C LEU A 41 -34.29 34.75 44.31
N ALA A 42 -34.97 35.90 44.41
CA ALA A 42 -34.75 37.09 43.59
C ALA A 42 -33.58 37.92 44.15
N GLY A 43 -32.82 38.57 43.28
CA GLY A 43 -31.81 39.57 43.65
C GLY A 43 -31.11 40.16 42.43
N CYS A 44 -31.42 41.41 42.11
CA CYS A 44 -30.67 42.23 41.16
C CYS A 44 -29.25 42.48 41.69
N PHE A 45 -28.22 42.34 40.87
CA PHE A 45 -27.08 43.26 40.87
C PHE A 45 -26.37 43.18 39.52
N GLY A 46 -26.14 44.34 38.92
CA GLY A 46 -25.43 44.47 37.67
C GLY A 46 -23.93 44.44 37.89
N GLU A 47 -23.21 43.91 36.90
CA GLU A 47 -21.84 44.29 36.63
C GLU A 47 -21.57 44.13 35.13
N THR A 48 -21.55 45.27 34.45
CA THR A 48 -20.99 45.42 33.11
C THR A 48 -19.48 45.33 33.24
N SER A 49 -18.90 44.17 32.98
CA SER A 49 -17.46 44.01 32.84
C SER A 49 -17.11 43.67 31.40
N SER A 50 -16.62 44.71 30.73
CA SER A 50 -15.46 44.71 29.84
C SER A 50 -15.30 43.51 28.90
N ALA A 51 -15.48 43.83 27.61
CA ALA A 51 -14.97 43.10 26.46
C ALA A 51 -13.58 42.51 26.76
N SER A 52 -13.51 41.19 26.80
CA SER A 52 -12.25 40.47 26.71
C SER A 52 -11.76 40.58 25.27
N ASP A 53 -10.64 41.26 25.13
CA ASP A 53 -9.78 41.25 23.95
C ASP A 53 -9.66 39.83 23.39
N VAL A 54 -10.32 39.58 22.26
CA VAL A 54 -9.97 38.47 21.38
C VAL A 54 -8.66 38.87 20.72
N SER A 55 -7.56 38.57 21.42
CA SER A 55 -6.23 38.60 20.85
C SER A 55 -6.22 37.64 19.67
N SER A 56 -6.24 38.20 18.46
CA SER A 56 -6.08 37.45 17.22
C SER A 56 -4.67 36.90 17.19
N SER A 57 -4.48 35.71 17.75
CA SER A 57 -3.31 34.89 17.45
C SER A 57 -3.38 34.53 15.97
N ARG A 58 -2.65 35.31 15.17
CA ARG A 58 -2.22 34.95 13.81
C ARG A 58 -1.79 33.48 13.83
N GLU A 59 -2.58 32.63 13.19
CA GLU A 59 -2.15 31.32 12.75
C GLU A 59 -0.97 31.53 11.81
N ARG A 60 0.22 31.47 12.40
CA ARG A 60 1.46 31.26 11.69
C ARG A 60 1.32 29.87 11.09
N GLY A 61 0.92 29.82 9.82
CA GLY A 61 0.86 28.60 9.02
C GLY A 61 2.09 27.76 9.34
N GLN A 62 1.83 26.59 9.90
CA GLN A 62 2.85 25.63 10.24
C GLN A 62 3.44 25.15 8.92
N LYS A 63 4.52 25.83 8.50
CA LYS A 63 5.41 25.38 7.44
C LYS A 63 5.99 24.07 7.98
N VAL A 64 5.39 22.95 7.60
CA VAL A 64 6.01 21.64 7.76
C VAL A 64 7.33 21.77 7.02
N ALA A 65 8.42 21.81 7.76
CA ALA A 65 9.76 21.73 7.21
C ALA A 65 9.88 20.33 6.61
N LEU A 66 9.63 20.22 5.30
CA LEU A 66 9.97 19.07 4.49
C LEU A 66 11.50 19.03 4.37
N ASP A 67 12.16 18.63 5.45
CA ASP A 67 13.60 18.54 5.50
C ASP A 67 14.03 17.23 4.81
N GLY A 68 14.75 17.35 3.69
CA GLY A 68 15.70 16.31 3.25
C GLY A 68 15.22 15.19 2.31
N GLY A 69 13.94 15.12 1.93
CA GLY A 69 13.47 14.05 1.04
C GLY A 69 13.01 12.77 1.77
N GLY A 70 12.73 11.72 1.01
CA GLY A 70 12.28 10.41 1.51
C GLY A 70 11.35 9.68 0.56
N ILE A 71 10.86 8.52 1.00
CA ILE A 71 9.91 7.71 0.24
C ILE A 71 8.54 8.39 0.21
N VAL A 72 8.07 8.70 -0.99
CA VAL A 72 6.74 9.23 -1.25
C VAL A 72 5.94 8.26 -2.11
N LYS A 73 4.62 8.35 -1.97
CA LYS A 73 3.65 7.61 -2.80
C LYS A 73 2.70 8.61 -3.43
N GLY A 74 2.40 8.44 -4.71
CA GLY A 74 1.51 9.36 -5.40
C GLY A 74 1.25 8.98 -6.83
N ILE A 75 0.46 9.81 -7.50
CA ILE A 75 0.13 9.68 -8.90
C ILE A 75 1.05 10.58 -9.71
N LEU A 76 1.83 9.97 -10.61
CA LEU A 76 2.68 10.62 -11.58
C LEU A 76 1.93 10.73 -12.91
N VAL A 77 1.87 11.94 -13.47
CA VAL A 77 1.31 12.20 -14.80
C VAL A 77 2.34 12.95 -15.63
N MET A 78 2.67 12.41 -16.80
CA MET A 78 3.66 12.99 -17.71
C MET A 78 3.15 13.08 -19.15
N GLY A 79 3.46 14.20 -19.79
CA GLY A 79 3.27 14.43 -21.22
C GLY A 79 4.17 15.57 -21.70
N PRO A 80 4.02 16.02 -22.96
CA PRO A 80 4.87 17.07 -23.52
C PRO A 80 4.92 18.35 -22.68
N GLU A 81 3.81 18.72 -22.03
CA GLU A 81 3.69 19.99 -21.29
C GLU A 81 3.40 19.83 -19.78
N ALA A 82 3.31 18.60 -19.29
CA ALA A 82 3.00 18.34 -17.88
C ALA A 82 3.94 17.28 -17.29
N ARG A 83 4.41 17.55 -16.08
CA ARG A 83 5.12 16.60 -15.21
C ARG A 83 4.64 16.85 -13.79
N THR A 84 3.54 16.22 -13.42
CA THR A 84 2.92 16.44 -12.11
C THR A 84 3.03 15.20 -11.26
N PHE A 85 3.22 15.42 -9.96
CA PHE A 85 3.14 14.40 -8.94
C PHE A 85 2.12 14.84 -7.91
N LYS A 86 1.09 14.01 -7.69
CA LYS A 86 0.10 14.21 -6.63
C LYS A 86 0.33 13.18 -5.54
N PRO A 87 0.85 13.55 -4.35
CA PRO A 87 1.03 12.62 -3.25
C PRO A 87 -0.30 11.97 -2.84
N CYS A 88 -0.29 10.72 -2.38
CA CYS A 88 -1.51 10.03 -1.96
C CYS A 88 -2.16 10.67 -0.72
N ALA A 89 -1.34 11.19 0.20
CA ALA A 89 -1.81 11.78 1.46
C ALA A 89 -2.19 13.26 1.33
N GLU A 90 -1.88 13.90 0.20
CA GLU A 90 -2.05 15.33 0.01
C GLU A 90 -2.91 15.62 -1.22
N ASN A 91 -3.58 16.77 -1.21
CA ASN A 91 -4.34 17.23 -2.39
C ASN A 91 -3.54 18.21 -3.26
N THR A 92 -2.32 18.55 -2.85
CA THR A 92 -1.47 19.52 -3.55
C THR A 92 -0.66 18.83 -4.64
N GLU A 93 -0.82 19.26 -5.88
CA GLU A 93 0.06 18.81 -6.96
C GLU A 93 1.41 19.51 -6.90
N LEU A 94 2.48 18.75 -7.12
CA LEU A 94 3.85 19.21 -7.19
C LEU A 94 4.39 19.04 -8.61
N TRP A 95 5.40 19.84 -8.96
CA TRP A 95 6.14 19.62 -10.19
C TRP A 95 7.12 18.45 -10.01
N ALA A 96 7.03 17.44 -10.87
CA ALA A 96 7.90 16.27 -10.83
C ALA A 96 9.15 16.47 -11.68
N VAL A 97 10.31 16.15 -11.12
CA VAL A 97 11.60 16.07 -11.83
C VAL A 97 12.10 14.63 -11.74
N PRO A 98 11.66 13.74 -12.66
CA PRO A 98 12.09 12.34 -12.65
C PRO A 98 13.50 12.19 -13.24
N VAL A 99 14.28 11.29 -12.64
CA VAL A 99 15.49 10.75 -13.30
C VAL A 99 15.11 9.83 -14.47
N LYS A 100 16.11 9.47 -15.29
CA LYS A 100 15.91 8.64 -16.48
C LYS A 100 15.20 7.31 -16.19
N SER A 101 15.57 6.60 -15.12
CA SER A 101 14.96 5.31 -14.78
C SER A 101 13.45 5.41 -14.54
N ILE A 102 12.98 6.52 -13.95
CA ILE A 102 11.55 6.76 -13.71
C ILE A 102 10.85 7.16 -15.01
N LEU A 103 11.51 7.93 -15.87
CA LEU A 103 11.00 8.22 -17.23
C LEU A 103 10.83 6.93 -18.05
N ASP A 104 11.83 6.05 -18.01
CA ASP A 104 11.79 4.76 -18.72
C ASP A 104 10.66 3.87 -18.18
N ALA A 105 10.50 3.80 -16.84
CA ALA A 105 9.45 3.02 -16.20
C ALA A 105 8.04 3.52 -16.55
N TYR A 106 7.83 4.84 -16.55
CA TYR A 106 6.56 5.42 -16.99
C TYR A 106 6.28 5.09 -18.45
N GLY A 107 7.27 5.25 -19.34
CA GLY A 107 7.12 4.93 -20.76
C GLY A 107 6.86 3.44 -21.03
N ALA A 108 7.32 2.54 -20.17
CA ALA A 108 7.03 1.11 -20.25
C ALA A 108 5.59 0.76 -19.81
N LEU A 109 5.00 1.57 -18.94
CA LEU A 109 3.64 1.37 -18.40
C LEU A 109 2.56 2.05 -19.25
N THR A 110 2.85 3.20 -19.86
CA THR A 110 1.85 4.01 -20.55
C THR A 110 1.86 3.79 -22.07
N SER A 111 0.67 3.75 -22.67
CA SER A 111 0.46 3.77 -24.13
C SER A 111 0.17 5.17 -24.68
N GLU A 112 -0.28 6.11 -23.83
CA GLU A 112 -0.67 7.47 -24.22
C GLU A 112 -0.09 8.53 -23.27
N PRO A 113 0.19 9.76 -23.75
CA PRO A 113 0.55 10.87 -22.88
C PRO A 113 -0.51 11.14 -21.83
N TYR A 114 -0.08 11.64 -20.67
CA TYR A 114 -0.94 12.03 -19.55
C TYR A 114 -1.70 10.87 -18.86
N GLN A 115 -1.37 9.61 -19.14
CA GLN A 115 -1.92 8.48 -18.40
C GLN A 115 -1.41 8.46 -16.95
N PRO A 116 -2.31 8.35 -15.95
CA PRO A 116 -1.90 8.35 -14.55
C PRO A 116 -1.23 7.04 -14.16
N VAL A 117 -0.05 7.14 -13.55
CA VAL A 117 0.71 6.01 -13.01
C VAL A 117 0.90 6.23 -11.52
N PHE A 118 0.48 5.27 -10.70
CA PHE A 118 0.87 5.24 -9.30
C PHE A 118 2.36 4.92 -9.20
N VAL A 119 3.09 5.65 -8.36
CA VAL A 119 4.49 5.35 -8.05
C VAL A 119 4.75 5.44 -6.55
N GLU A 120 5.57 4.52 -6.05
CA GLU A 120 6.30 4.64 -4.78
C GLU A 120 7.78 4.87 -5.12
N VAL A 121 8.33 6.00 -4.67
CA VAL A 121 9.64 6.49 -5.10
C VAL A 121 10.36 7.15 -3.93
N ASP A 122 11.68 6.97 -3.87
CA ASP A 122 12.54 7.84 -3.10
C ASP A 122 12.65 9.20 -3.79
N SER A 123 12.62 10.28 -3.00
CA SER A 123 12.49 11.63 -3.53
C SER A 123 13.27 12.65 -2.72
N GLU A 124 13.64 13.75 -3.37
CA GLU A 124 14.23 14.92 -2.73
C GLU A 124 13.32 16.13 -2.98
N HIS A 125 13.03 16.89 -1.92
CA HIS A 125 12.27 18.13 -2.03
C HIS A 125 13.18 19.24 -2.55
N GLU A 126 12.72 19.95 -3.57
CA GLU A 126 13.41 21.11 -4.13
C GLU A 126 12.49 22.33 -4.12
N GLU A 127 13.07 23.53 -4.10
CA GLU A 127 12.29 24.76 -4.23
C GLU A 127 11.54 24.78 -5.58
N ALA A 128 10.33 25.35 -5.59
CA ALA A 128 9.59 25.52 -6.83
C ALA A 128 10.44 26.33 -7.84
N PRO A 129 10.51 25.89 -9.12
CA PRO A 129 11.30 26.59 -10.10
C PRO A 129 10.74 27.99 -10.33
N ARG A 130 11.60 29.00 -10.42
CA ARG A 130 11.19 30.41 -10.59
C ARG A 130 10.64 30.73 -11.99
N SER A 131 10.82 29.81 -12.95
CA SER A 131 10.42 29.99 -14.34
C SER A 131 10.07 28.65 -15.00
N GLY A 132 9.46 28.70 -16.19
CA GLY A 132 9.02 27.51 -16.94
C GLY A 132 7.71 26.90 -16.41
N PRO A 133 7.28 25.76 -16.99
CA PRO A 133 5.99 25.15 -16.67
C PRO A 133 5.80 24.78 -15.19
N GLY A 134 6.90 24.47 -14.48
CA GLY A 134 6.89 24.12 -13.07
C GLY A 134 6.63 25.30 -12.13
N ALA A 135 6.76 26.55 -12.59
CA ALA A 135 6.69 27.74 -11.72
C ALA A 135 5.28 28.02 -11.17
N ARG A 136 4.26 27.37 -11.72
CA ARG A 136 2.87 27.46 -11.24
C ARG A 136 2.58 26.55 -10.04
N TYR A 137 3.49 25.64 -9.70
CA TYR A 137 3.31 24.68 -8.61
C TYR A 137 3.94 25.21 -7.32
N PRO A 138 3.35 24.90 -6.15
CA PRO A 138 3.85 25.39 -4.86
C PRO A 138 5.19 24.77 -4.45
N GLY A 139 5.62 23.68 -5.10
CA GLY A 139 6.86 22.98 -4.82
C GLY A 139 7.30 22.08 -5.98
N GLN A 140 8.54 21.61 -5.89
CA GLN A 140 9.16 20.67 -6.81
C GLN A 140 9.64 19.43 -6.06
N LEU A 141 9.47 18.28 -6.69
CA LEU A 141 9.91 17.00 -6.14
C LEU A 141 10.80 16.28 -7.16
N ARG A 142 12.07 16.09 -6.82
CA ARG A 142 12.97 15.27 -7.61
C ARG A 142 12.73 13.81 -7.27
N LEU A 143 12.36 13.01 -8.25
CA LEU A 143 12.12 11.57 -8.07
C LEU A 143 13.41 10.84 -8.40
N VAL A 144 13.98 10.11 -7.44
CA VAL A 144 15.36 9.61 -7.49
C VAL A 144 15.40 8.11 -7.73
N ASN A 145 14.71 7.32 -6.91
CA ASN A 145 14.72 5.86 -7.03
C ASN A 145 13.29 5.32 -7.10
N LEU A 146 12.98 4.54 -8.13
CA LEU A 146 11.72 3.81 -8.21
C LEU A 146 11.73 2.65 -7.22
N LEU A 147 10.65 2.47 -6.48
CA LEU A 147 10.43 1.28 -5.65
C LEU A 147 9.32 0.41 -6.24
N ARG A 148 8.24 1.04 -6.72
CA ARG A 148 7.07 0.41 -7.33
C ARG A 148 6.38 1.37 -8.31
N ALA A 149 5.83 0.86 -9.41
CA ALA A 149 4.98 1.62 -10.33
C ALA A 149 3.87 0.78 -10.94
N GLU A 150 2.67 1.36 -11.05
CA GLU A 150 1.47 0.67 -11.50
C GLU A 150 0.60 1.62 -12.32
N LEU A 151 -0.06 1.13 -13.38
CA LEU A 151 -1.15 1.87 -13.99
C LEU A 151 -2.29 2.03 -12.98
N VAL A 152 -2.86 3.23 -12.91
CA VAL A 152 -4.02 3.46 -12.03
C VAL A 152 -5.19 2.58 -12.50
N GLY A 153 -5.67 1.71 -11.61
CA GLY A 153 -6.74 0.74 -11.88
C GLY A 153 -6.26 -0.72 -11.95
N GLU A 154 -4.97 -0.97 -12.17
CA GLU A 154 -4.40 -2.33 -12.23
C GLU A 154 -3.97 -2.87 -10.85
N GLY A 155 -3.76 -1.98 -9.89
CA GLY A 155 -3.39 -2.30 -8.51
C GLY A 155 -4.08 -1.41 -7.49
N LEU A 156 -3.73 -1.59 -6.22
CA LEU A 156 -4.29 -0.81 -5.12
C LEU A 156 -3.70 0.61 -5.04
N GLY A 157 -2.49 0.83 -5.58
CA GLY A 157 -1.84 2.15 -5.58
C GLY A 157 -1.90 2.88 -4.23
N CYS A 158 -2.53 4.06 -4.20
CA CYS A 158 -2.68 4.88 -2.99
C CYS A 158 -3.53 4.22 -1.89
N GLU A 159 -4.33 3.21 -2.20
CA GLU A 159 -5.19 2.49 -1.26
C GLU A 159 -4.45 1.30 -0.63
N ASP A 160 -3.23 0.99 -1.07
CA ASP A 160 -2.46 -0.11 -0.51
C ASP A 160 -1.90 0.23 0.88
N SER A 161 -2.41 -0.45 1.89
CA SER A 161 -1.85 -0.40 3.24
C SER A 161 -0.58 -1.24 3.28
N LEU A 162 0.57 -0.54 3.40
CA LEU A 162 1.87 -1.17 3.59
C LEU A 162 2.29 -1.35 5.06
N LEU A 163 1.33 -1.24 5.99
CA LEU A 163 1.59 -1.27 7.42
C LEU A 163 1.71 -2.70 7.97
N GLY A 164 2.68 -2.91 8.85
CA GLY A 164 2.84 -4.13 9.65
C GLY A 164 3.56 -5.28 8.95
N PHE A 165 4.29 -5.02 7.87
CA PHE A 165 5.10 -6.05 7.20
C PHE A 165 6.41 -5.50 6.66
N ALA A 166 7.42 -6.37 6.59
CA ALA A 166 8.70 -6.07 5.98
C ALA A 166 8.64 -6.23 4.47
N TYR A 167 8.05 -7.34 3.99
CA TYR A 167 7.92 -7.61 2.56
C TYR A 167 6.58 -8.27 2.24
N ARG A 168 6.06 -7.96 1.05
CA ARG A 168 5.04 -8.76 0.37
C ARG A 168 5.65 -9.32 -0.90
N ALA A 169 5.22 -10.52 -1.27
CA ALA A 169 5.61 -11.14 -2.52
C ALA A 169 4.43 -11.93 -3.10
N SER A 170 4.33 -11.98 -4.42
CA SER A 170 3.29 -12.75 -5.12
C SER A 170 3.72 -13.16 -6.52
N GLY A 171 3.13 -14.26 -7.00
CA GLY A 171 3.24 -14.71 -8.39
C GLY A 171 1.94 -15.36 -8.86
N HIS A 172 1.78 -15.49 -10.18
CA HIS A 172 0.53 -15.92 -10.79
C HIS A 172 0.54 -17.35 -11.35
N ASP A 173 1.68 -17.88 -11.77
CA ASP A 173 1.77 -19.22 -12.37
C ASP A 173 2.90 -20.07 -11.73
N PRO A 174 2.56 -20.92 -10.75
CA PRO A 174 1.26 -21.04 -10.07
C PRO A 174 0.97 -19.82 -9.19
N PHE A 175 -0.29 -19.62 -8.78
CA PHE A 175 -0.66 -18.50 -7.91
C PHE A 175 -0.12 -18.67 -6.49
N TRP A 176 0.44 -17.61 -5.92
CA TRP A 176 0.85 -17.59 -4.52
C TRP A 176 0.96 -16.15 -4.01
N HIS A 177 0.81 -15.98 -2.70
CA HIS A 177 1.18 -14.74 -2.03
C HIS A 177 1.81 -15.01 -0.66
N VAL A 178 2.82 -14.23 -0.33
CA VAL A 178 3.52 -14.26 0.95
C VAL A 178 3.51 -12.87 1.58
N ARG A 179 3.36 -12.83 2.90
CA ARG A 179 3.61 -11.65 3.72
C ARG A 179 4.64 -12.00 4.78
N VAL A 180 5.70 -11.20 4.86
CA VAL A 180 6.73 -11.28 5.89
C VAL A 180 6.41 -10.20 6.91
N LEU A 181 5.86 -10.58 8.06
CA LEU A 181 5.60 -9.69 9.19
C LEU A 181 6.80 -9.70 10.14
N SER A 182 6.74 -8.88 11.20
CA SER A 182 7.81 -8.84 12.22
C SER A 182 8.00 -10.15 12.98
N ASP A 183 6.93 -10.94 13.17
CA ASP A 183 6.92 -12.11 14.05
C ASP A 183 6.45 -13.41 13.37
N ARG A 184 6.09 -13.35 12.08
CA ARG A 184 5.58 -14.51 11.33
C ARG A 184 5.66 -14.31 9.83
N ILE A 185 5.63 -15.41 9.09
CA ILE A 185 5.42 -15.40 7.64
C ILE A 185 4.07 -16.06 7.35
N THR A 186 3.27 -15.44 6.48
CA THR A 186 2.01 -16.05 6.01
C THR A 186 2.14 -16.42 4.54
N LEU A 187 1.78 -17.64 4.17
CA LEU A 187 1.69 -18.11 2.79
C LEU A 187 0.24 -18.45 2.46
N ALA A 188 -0.24 -18.06 1.29
CA ALA A 188 -1.35 -18.74 0.68
C ALA A 188 -1.06 -19.12 -0.77
N THR A 189 -1.44 -20.35 -1.10
CA THR A 189 -1.49 -20.91 -2.45
C THR A 189 -2.86 -21.58 -2.62
N PRO A 190 -3.29 -21.93 -3.85
CA PRO A 190 -4.49 -22.72 -4.05
C PRO A 190 -4.47 -24.05 -3.30
N GLU A 191 -3.30 -24.68 -3.17
CA GLU A 191 -3.13 -25.97 -2.49
C GLU A 191 -3.02 -25.83 -0.97
N ILE A 192 -2.46 -24.70 -0.49
CA ILE A 192 -2.17 -24.41 0.90
C ILE A 192 -2.89 -23.10 1.29
N PRO A 193 -4.14 -23.18 1.76
CA PRO A 193 -4.88 -21.99 2.12
C PRO A 193 -4.40 -21.46 3.48
N SER A 194 -3.65 -20.34 3.45
CA SER A 194 -3.32 -19.51 4.61
C SER A 194 -2.57 -20.25 5.74
N THR A 195 -1.35 -20.72 5.45
CA THR A 195 -0.42 -21.26 6.46
C THR A 195 0.37 -20.14 7.12
N ILE A 196 0.52 -20.26 8.44
CA ILE A 196 1.36 -19.38 9.26
C ILE A 196 2.64 -20.15 9.59
N PHE A 197 3.76 -19.48 9.42
CA PHE A 197 5.08 -19.96 9.81
C PHE A 197 5.57 -19.07 10.94
N SER A 198 6.12 -19.71 11.97
CA SER A 198 6.80 -19.01 13.06
C SER A 198 7.92 -18.10 12.52
N GLU A 199 8.28 -17.08 13.31
CA GLU A 199 9.31 -16.10 12.95
C GLU A 199 10.58 -16.76 12.39
N SER A 200 11.03 -16.25 11.25
CA SER A 200 12.30 -16.63 10.64
C SER A 200 13.19 -15.40 10.52
N PRO A 201 14.31 -15.34 11.26
CA PRO A 201 15.26 -14.25 11.11
C PRO A 201 15.74 -14.14 9.65
N PRO A 202 15.79 -12.93 9.07
CA PRO A 202 16.27 -12.75 7.71
C PRO A 202 17.75 -13.12 7.61
N ILE A 203 18.10 -13.90 6.59
CA ILE A 203 19.48 -14.27 6.28
C ILE A 203 19.94 -13.37 5.12
N PRO A 204 20.97 -12.53 5.30
CA PRO A 204 21.48 -11.70 4.21
C PRO A 204 22.10 -12.60 3.12
N ILE A 205 21.79 -12.28 1.88
CA ILE A 205 22.39 -12.85 0.67
C ILE A 205 22.86 -11.68 -0.22
N ASP A 206 23.71 -11.93 -1.21
CA ASP A 206 24.46 -10.91 -1.96
C ASP A 206 23.70 -9.61 -2.25
N ASN A 207 22.50 -9.72 -2.81
CA ASN A 207 21.66 -8.57 -3.18
C ASN A 207 20.22 -8.73 -2.66
N GLY A 208 20.08 -9.19 -1.41
CA GLY A 208 18.78 -9.29 -0.78
C GLY A 208 18.72 -10.18 0.46
N TRP A 209 17.59 -10.86 0.62
CA TRP A 209 17.25 -11.56 1.86
C TRP A 209 16.70 -12.96 1.58
N ARG A 210 17.08 -13.93 2.42
CA ARG A 210 16.48 -15.26 2.48
C ARG A 210 15.75 -15.44 3.80
N PHE A 211 14.56 -16.05 3.73
CA PHE A 211 13.78 -16.48 4.88
C PHE A 211 13.57 -17.99 4.77
N ASP A 212 13.96 -18.74 5.80
CA ASP A 212 13.75 -20.18 5.90
C ASP A 212 12.83 -20.45 7.09
N ALA A 213 11.63 -21.01 6.87
CA ALA A 213 10.63 -21.19 7.91
C ALA A 213 9.96 -22.57 7.84
N GLU A 214 9.45 -23.04 8.98
CA GLU A 214 8.67 -24.29 9.08
C GLU A 214 7.28 -23.97 9.65
N SER A 215 6.25 -24.64 9.13
CA SER A 215 4.89 -24.45 9.62
C SER A 215 4.67 -25.15 10.96
N ASP A 216 3.88 -24.53 11.82
CA ASP A 216 3.42 -25.18 13.05
C ASP A 216 2.31 -26.19 12.71
N GLY A 217 2.48 -27.48 13.02
CA GLY A 217 1.46 -28.49 12.72
C GLY A 217 1.95 -29.94 12.76
N ALA A 218 1.01 -30.87 12.53
CA ALA A 218 1.30 -32.31 12.47
C ALA A 218 2.07 -32.70 11.19
N GLU A 219 1.87 -31.96 10.11
CA GLU A 219 2.65 -32.07 8.87
C GLU A 219 3.51 -30.81 8.73
N THR A 220 4.82 -30.96 8.82
CA THR A 220 5.77 -29.85 8.72
C THR A 220 5.99 -29.47 7.26
N ILE A 221 5.50 -28.30 6.88
CA ILE A 221 5.77 -27.69 5.58
C ILE A 221 6.99 -26.78 5.74
N ARG A 222 7.96 -26.93 4.83
CA ARG A 222 9.13 -26.05 4.76
C ARG A 222 8.92 -24.99 3.69
N LEU A 223 9.26 -23.76 4.04
CA LEU A 223 9.25 -22.59 3.17
C LEU A 223 10.67 -22.03 3.09
N ARG A 224 11.11 -21.74 1.86
CA ARG A 224 12.25 -20.86 1.59
C ARG A 224 11.79 -19.74 0.67
N LEU A 225 11.92 -18.51 1.12
CA LEU A 225 11.68 -17.32 0.32
C LEU A 225 13.01 -16.59 0.11
N GLU A 226 13.39 -16.38 -1.15
CA GLU A 226 14.50 -15.52 -1.53
C GLU A 226 13.95 -14.27 -2.21
N LEU A 227 14.38 -13.11 -1.70
CA LEU A 227 14.06 -11.80 -2.24
C LEU A 227 15.35 -11.18 -2.75
N ILE A 228 15.40 -10.86 -4.04
CA ILE A 228 16.58 -10.24 -4.69
C ILE A 228 16.18 -8.87 -5.23
N ARG A 229 17.00 -7.86 -4.98
CA ARG A 229 16.81 -6.50 -5.50
C ARG A 229 17.12 -6.44 -6.99
N ALA A 230 16.14 -6.85 -7.78
CA ALA A 230 16.16 -6.85 -9.23
C ALA A 230 14.76 -6.48 -9.75
N SER A 231 14.72 -5.71 -10.84
CA SER A 231 13.47 -5.28 -11.45
C SER A 231 12.60 -6.49 -11.81
N CYS A 232 11.32 -6.41 -11.44
CA CYS A 232 10.33 -7.44 -11.69
C CYS A 232 9.07 -6.79 -12.29
N VAL A 233 8.50 -7.44 -13.30
CA VAL A 233 7.23 -7.05 -13.92
C VAL A 233 6.20 -8.10 -13.57
N ASP A 234 5.12 -7.70 -12.93
CA ASP A 234 4.02 -8.62 -12.67
C ASP A 234 3.35 -9.00 -14.01
N SER A 235 3.26 -10.30 -14.28
CA SER A 235 2.83 -10.82 -15.58
C SER A 235 1.35 -10.57 -15.89
N VAL A 236 0.56 -10.19 -14.88
CA VAL A 236 -0.89 -9.99 -15.03
C VAL A 236 -1.21 -8.51 -15.19
N SER A 237 -0.74 -7.69 -14.24
CA SER A 237 -1.03 -6.25 -14.19
C SER A 237 -0.03 -5.40 -14.98
N GLY A 238 1.13 -5.96 -15.35
CA GLY A 238 2.24 -5.19 -15.92
C GLY A 238 2.94 -4.28 -14.92
N SER A 239 2.57 -4.33 -13.64
CA SER A 239 3.14 -3.49 -12.58
C SER A 239 4.64 -3.74 -12.42
N LEU A 240 5.40 -2.67 -12.21
CA LEU A 240 6.84 -2.70 -12.02
C LEU A 240 7.20 -2.66 -10.54
N TYR A 241 8.09 -3.56 -10.15
CA TYR A 241 8.62 -3.69 -8.79
C TYR A 241 10.15 -3.76 -8.83
N THR A 242 10.78 -3.45 -7.69
CA THR A 242 12.25 -3.49 -7.55
C THR A 242 12.80 -4.73 -6.88
N TRP A 243 11.92 -5.68 -6.54
CA TRP A 243 12.30 -6.95 -5.97
C TRP A 243 11.72 -8.11 -6.79
N THR A 244 12.58 -9.08 -7.05
CA THR A 244 12.23 -10.40 -7.60
C THR A 244 12.16 -11.39 -6.45
N ALA A 245 11.14 -12.25 -6.45
CA ALA A 245 10.93 -13.24 -5.42
C ALA A 245 10.97 -14.65 -5.98
N SER A 246 11.62 -15.56 -5.24
CA SER A 246 11.63 -17.00 -5.48
C SER A 246 11.16 -17.71 -4.21
N LEU A 247 10.05 -18.41 -4.30
CA LEU A 247 9.45 -19.18 -3.21
C LEU A 247 9.60 -20.68 -3.51
N ASP A 248 10.34 -21.39 -2.67
CA ASP A 248 10.31 -22.85 -2.61
C ASP A 248 9.45 -23.29 -1.42
N VAL A 249 8.35 -23.98 -1.71
CA VAL A 249 7.53 -24.64 -0.71
C VAL A 249 7.21 -26.06 -1.17
N GLY A 250 7.58 -27.03 -0.33
CA GLY A 250 7.42 -28.45 -0.66
C GLY A 250 8.27 -28.92 -1.85
N GLY A 251 9.39 -28.25 -2.16
CA GLY A 251 10.27 -28.58 -3.29
C GLY A 251 9.80 -28.02 -4.64
N VAL A 252 8.74 -27.19 -4.64
CA VAL A 252 8.21 -26.54 -5.83
C VAL A 252 8.56 -25.05 -5.80
N VAL A 253 9.42 -24.64 -6.73
CA VAL A 253 9.85 -23.26 -6.89
C VAL A 253 8.81 -22.46 -7.66
N ARG A 254 8.45 -21.29 -7.14
CA ARG A 254 7.50 -20.34 -7.72
C ARG A 254 8.15 -18.97 -7.76
N ASN A 255 8.11 -18.33 -8.93
CA ASN A 255 8.69 -17.00 -9.11
C ASN A 255 7.60 -15.93 -9.04
N GLY A 256 8.00 -14.71 -8.72
CA GLY A 256 7.09 -13.57 -8.59
C GLY A 256 7.80 -12.26 -8.32
N CYS A 257 7.02 -11.22 -8.05
CA CYS A 257 7.53 -9.91 -7.66
C CYS A 257 7.33 -9.68 -6.16
N ALA A 258 8.15 -8.80 -5.60
CA ALA A 258 8.04 -8.39 -4.21
C ALA A 258 8.12 -6.87 -4.04
N TRP A 259 7.64 -6.39 -2.90
CA TRP A 259 7.70 -4.99 -2.51
C TRP A 259 7.84 -4.83 -1.00
N GLU A 260 8.47 -3.72 -0.63
CA GLU A 260 8.81 -3.36 0.74
C GLU A 260 7.58 -2.79 1.49
N GLY A 261 7.36 -3.25 2.72
CA GLY A 261 6.44 -2.64 3.66
C GLY A 261 7.13 -1.68 4.62
N ASP A 262 6.37 -1.06 5.53
CA ASP A 262 6.90 -0.08 6.50
C ASP A 262 7.98 -0.62 7.42
N LEU A 263 8.03 -1.94 7.62
CA LEU A 263 9.05 -2.64 8.42
C LEU A 263 10.21 -3.21 7.56
N ALA A 264 10.33 -2.81 6.30
CA ALA A 264 11.36 -3.36 5.42
C ALA A 264 12.76 -3.08 5.98
N LEU A 265 13.63 -4.08 5.87
CA LEU A 265 14.96 -4.11 6.50
C LEU A 265 15.87 -3.01 5.94
N ASP A 266 15.65 -2.63 4.68
CA ASP A 266 16.47 -1.63 3.97
C ASP A 266 15.87 -0.21 4.02
N ARG A 267 14.64 -0.04 4.55
CA ARG A 267 13.85 1.20 4.46
C ARG A 267 14.50 2.42 5.13
N GLY A 268 15.47 2.19 6.02
CA GLY A 268 16.21 3.23 6.76
C GLY A 268 17.61 3.55 6.22
N THR A 269 18.08 2.89 5.15
CA THR A 269 19.44 3.12 4.61
C THR A 269 19.49 4.13 3.47
N GLY A 270 18.36 4.80 3.18
CA GLY A 270 18.29 5.94 2.28
C GLY A 270 19.14 7.13 2.77
N SER A 271 20.26 7.35 2.11
CA SER A 271 21.00 8.63 2.07
C SER A 271 21.75 9.06 3.35
N THR A 272 22.56 8.19 3.96
CA THR A 272 23.71 8.67 4.74
C THR A 272 24.90 7.72 4.61
N ASN A 273 25.98 8.21 4.00
CA ASN A 273 27.32 7.60 3.88
C ASN A 273 27.52 6.51 2.82
N LEU A 274 27.50 6.91 1.55
CA LEU A 274 28.59 6.54 0.65
C LEU A 274 29.57 7.72 0.52
N ARG A 275 30.21 8.09 1.64
CA ARG A 275 31.47 8.84 1.58
C ARG A 275 32.58 7.82 1.41
N ILE A 276 33.01 7.67 0.17
CA ILE A 276 34.24 6.99 -0.20
C ILE A 276 35.37 7.63 0.61
N ALA A 277 35.97 6.85 1.50
CA ALA A 277 37.29 7.18 2.02
C ALA A 277 38.28 7.04 0.85
N SER A 278 38.95 8.13 0.51
CA SER A 278 40.16 8.19 -0.30
C SER A 278 41.16 9.07 0.45
#